data_AF-A0A022PNX3-F1
#
_entry.id   AF-A0A022PNX3-F1
#
_cell.length_a   1.000
_cell.length_b   1.000
_cell.length_c   1.000
_cell.angle_alpha   90.00
_cell.angle_beta   90.00
_cell.angle_gamma   90.00
#
_symmetry.space_group_name_H-M   'P 1'
#
loop_
_entity.id
_entity.type
_entity.pdbx_description
1 polymer ?
#
loop_
_entity_poly.entity_id
_entity_poly.type
_entity_poly.pdbx_seq_one_letter_code
_entity_poly.pdbx_strand_id
1 'polypeptide(L)'
;MTDKIKMKVACEAGDSNIPASIDHDTAMIEELRADPAYAEIYLQTALEDIYEPGGVGAFLIALRQIIEARGGVGEIAKKSGLARQHIYRALSANGNPTLSTITEITRAAGVRLTPVHYS
;
A
#
# COMPACT_ATOMS: atom_id res chain seq x y z
N MET A 1 -42.99 27.13 -48.05
CA MET A 1 -44.05 26.24 -47.53
C MET A 1 -43.47 24.84 -47.45
N THR A 2 -42.97 24.43 -46.28
CA THR A 2 -43.57 23.41 -45.38
C THR A 2 -43.55 21.99 -46.00
N ASP A 3 -43.12 20.90 -45.36
CA ASP A 3 -42.77 20.57 -43.97
C ASP A 3 -42.22 19.11 -43.96
N LYS A 4 -41.77 18.65 -42.79
CA LYS A 4 -41.53 17.23 -42.35
C LYS A 4 -40.09 16.70 -42.28
N ILE A 5 -39.42 17.12 -41.20
CA ILE A 5 -39.03 16.28 -40.06
C ILE A 5 -38.65 14.82 -40.40
N LYS A 6 -37.34 14.53 -40.38
CA LYS A 6 -36.83 13.26 -39.82
C LYS A 6 -35.74 13.57 -38.80
N MET A 7 -36.07 13.14 -37.58
CA MET A 7 -35.33 13.17 -36.34
C MET A 7 -33.99 12.42 -36.52
N LYS A 8 -32.88 13.16 -36.45
CA LYS A 8 -31.53 12.59 -36.36
C LYS A 8 -31.22 12.44 -34.87
N VAL A 9 -31.46 11.25 -34.31
CA VAL A 9 -30.83 10.84 -33.05
C VAL A 9 -29.53 10.15 -33.44
N ALA A 10 -28.45 10.92 -33.42
CA ALA A 10 -27.12 10.35 -33.26
C ALA A 10 -26.89 10.22 -31.75
N CYS A 11 -27.04 9.01 -31.21
CA CYS A 11 -26.37 8.69 -29.95
C CYS A 11 -24.90 8.53 -30.28
N GLU A 12 -24.13 9.60 -30.06
CA GLU A 12 -22.68 9.52 -29.93
C GLU A 12 -22.40 8.68 -28.68
N ALA A 13 -22.06 7.40 -28.89
CA ALA A 13 -21.33 6.64 -27.89
C ALA A 13 -19.91 7.23 -27.86
N GLY A 14 -19.74 8.28 -27.04
CA GLY A 14 -18.43 8.75 -26.65
C GLY A 14 -17.69 7.59 -26.00
N ASP A 15 -16.63 7.13 -26.65
CA ASP A 15 -15.69 6.15 -26.16
C ASP A 15 -14.93 6.76 -24.97
N SER A 16 -15.56 6.72 -23.80
CA SER A 16 -14.91 7.03 -22.54
C SER A 16 -14.08 5.82 -22.11
N ASN A 17 -12.91 5.65 -22.74
CA ASN A 17 -11.86 4.82 -22.20
C ASN A 17 -11.24 5.52 -20.98
N ILE A 18 -11.99 5.52 -19.88
CA ILE A 18 -11.45 5.78 -18.54
C ILE A 18 -11.04 4.39 -18.03
N PRO A 19 -9.74 4.08 -17.87
CA PRO A 19 -9.34 2.79 -17.33
C PRO A 19 -9.92 2.68 -15.91
N ALA A 20 -10.81 1.71 -15.72
CA ALA A 20 -11.45 1.42 -14.45
C ALA A 20 -10.38 1.10 -13.40
N SER A 21 -10.40 1.86 -12.31
CA SER A 21 -9.68 1.63 -11.04
C SER A 21 -8.23 1.15 -11.20
N ILE A 22 -7.27 2.07 -11.14
CA ILE A 22 -5.92 1.65 -10.74
C ILE A 22 -6.09 0.90 -9.41
N ASP A 23 -5.63 -0.34 -9.36
CA ASP A 23 -5.59 -1.12 -8.12
C ASP A 23 -4.91 -0.24 -7.05
N HIS A 24 -5.65 0.11 -6.00
CA HIS A 24 -5.22 1.11 -5.02
C HIS A 24 -3.89 0.69 -4.36
N ASP A 25 -3.68 -0.62 -4.18
CA ASP A 25 -2.43 -1.17 -3.68
C ASP A 25 -1.27 -0.93 -4.65
N THR A 26 -1.46 -1.20 -5.94
CA THR A 26 -0.46 -0.92 -6.97
C THR A 26 -0.11 0.57 -7.03
N ALA A 27 -1.11 1.46 -7.02
CA ALA A 27 -0.87 2.91 -7.02
C ALA A 27 -0.05 3.36 -5.80
N MET A 28 -0.44 2.89 -4.62
CA MET A 28 0.24 3.20 -3.36
C MET A 28 1.69 2.69 -3.37
N ILE A 29 1.94 1.46 -3.86
CA ILE A 29 3.29 0.89 -3.94
C ILE A 29 4.21 1.74 -4.84
N GLU A 30 3.71 2.25 -5.96
CA GLU A 30 4.49 3.14 -6.83
C GLU A 30 4.81 4.47 -6.14
N GLU A 31 3.85 5.06 -5.41
CA GLU A 31 4.06 6.28 -4.65
C GLU A 31 5.12 6.10 -3.54
N LEU A 32 4.99 5.03 -2.74
CA LEU A 32 5.95 4.67 -1.69
C LEU A 32 7.35 4.39 -2.23
N ARG A 33 7.45 3.91 -3.48
CA ARG A 33 8.72 3.70 -4.17
C ARG A 33 9.34 5.03 -4.61
N ALA A 34 8.52 5.95 -5.14
CA ALA A 34 8.96 7.25 -5.63
C ALA A 34 9.40 8.19 -4.50
N ASP A 35 8.73 8.15 -3.35
CA ASP A 35 9.03 8.99 -2.19
C ASP A 35 9.35 8.17 -0.92
N PRO A 36 10.64 7.94 -0.63
CA PRO A 36 11.04 7.25 0.59
C PRO A 36 10.66 7.96 1.89
N ALA A 37 10.59 9.29 1.90
CA ALA A 37 10.20 10.05 3.09
C ALA A 37 8.71 9.90 3.36
N TYR A 38 7.89 9.89 2.30
CA TYR A 38 6.47 9.57 2.42
C TYR A 38 6.25 8.16 2.98
N ALA A 39 7.05 7.17 2.58
CA ALA A 39 6.95 5.82 3.13
C ALA A 39 7.16 5.75 4.66
N GLU A 40 8.03 6.60 5.22
CA GLU A 40 8.22 6.69 6.68
C GLU A 40 7.00 7.31 7.36
N ILE A 41 6.46 8.40 6.81
CA ILE A 41 5.24 9.05 7.32
C ILE A 41 4.07 8.08 7.26
N TYR A 42 3.89 7.40 6.13
CA TYR A 42 2.83 6.42 5.91
C TYR A 42 2.87 5.29 6.95
N LEU A 43 4.06 4.73 7.21
CA LEU A 43 4.23 3.70 8.23
C LEU A 43 3.97 4.21 9.64
N GLN A 44 4.38 5.46 9.92
CA GLN A 44 4.18 6.09 11.22
C GLN A 44 2.71 6.37 11.50
N THR A 45 1.95 6.87 10.52
CA THR A 45 0.50 7.02 10.63
C THR A 45 -0.17 5.68 10.88
N ALA A 46 0.22 4.63 10.14
CA ALA A 46 -0.31 3.29 10.40
C ALA A 46 0.07 2.75 11.79
N LEU A 47 1.20 3.17 12.36
CA LEU A 47 1.60 2.82 13.72
C LEU A 47 0.77 3.55 14.78
N GLU A 48 0.36 4.80 14.53
CA GLU A 48 -0.57 5.53 15.41
C GLU A 48 -1.93 4.83 15.49
N ASP A 49 -2.41 4.34 14.34
CA ASP A 49 -3.73 3.70 14.22
C ASP A 49 -3.81 2.32 14.89
N ILE A 50 -2.71 1.75 15.41
CA ILE A 50 -2.73 0.42 16.04
C ILE A 50 -3.66 0.32 17.26
N TYR A 51 -3.99 1.46 17.87
CA TYR A 51 -4.91 1.56 19.00
C TYR A 51 -6.39 1.49 18.58
N GLU A 52 -6.69 1.61 17.28
CA GLU A 52 -8.02 1.47 16.73
C GLU A 52 -8.38 0.01 16.44
N PRO A 53 -9.68 -0.35 16.38
CA PRO A 53 -10.11 -1.69 16.00
C PRO A 53 -9.55 -2.12 14.64
N GLY A 54 -8.76 -3.20 14.63
CA GLY A 54 -8.11 -3.70 13.40
C GLY A 54 -6.83 -2.96 13.00
N GLY A 55 -6.40 -1.96 13.76
CA GLY A 55 -5.24 -1.13 13.47
C GLY A 55 -3.93 -1.91 13.31
N VAL A 56 -3.69 -2.92 14.16
CA VAL A 56 -2.52 -3.80 14.01
C VAL A 56 -2.49 -4.47 12.64
N GLY A 57 -3.63 -4.96 12.15
CA GLY A 57 -3.71 -5.58 10.82
C GLY A 57 -3.40 -4.58 9.71
N ALA A 58 -3.96 -3.37 9.81
CA ALA A 58 -3.69 -2.27 8.86
C ALA A 58 -2.20 -1.89 8.83
N PHE A 59 -1.56 -1.77 10.00
CA PHE A 59 -0.11 -1.55 10.11
C PHE A 59 0.71 -2.64 9.40
N LEU A 60 0.34 -3.92 9.55
CA LEU A 60 1.06 -5.02 8.89
C LEU A 60 0.89 -4.99 7.36
N ILE A 61 -0.28 -4.56 6.87
CA ILE A 61 -0.52 -4.35 5.42
C ILE A 61 0.28 -3.16 4.90
N ALA A 62 0.30 -2.03 5.62
CA ALA A 62 1.10 -0.86 5.26
C ALA A 62 2.60 -1.22 5.17
N LEU A 63 3.12 -1.96 6.15
CA LEU A 63 4.50 -2.45 6.12
C LEU A 63 4.75 -3.38 4.92
N ARG A 64 3.77 -4.21 4.54
CA ARG A 64 3.88 -5.05 3.33
C ARG A 64 3.95 -4.23 2.05
N GLN A 65 3.15 -3.18 1.90
CA GLN A 65 3.22 -2.29 0.73
C GLN A 65 4.58 -1.61 0.62
N ILE A 66 5.16 -1.18 1.74
CA ILE A 66 6.53 -0.64 1.77
C ILE A 66 7.54 -1.71 1.33
N ILE A 67 7.40 -2.96 1.77
CA ILE A 67 8.27 -4.06 1.33
C ILE A 67 8.21 -4.23 -0.19
N GLU A 68 7.01 -4.21 -0.79
CA GLU A 68 6.84 -4.29 -2.24
C GLU A 68 7.46 -3.08 -2.97
N ALA A 69 7.32 -1.89 -2.40
CA ALA A 69 7.98 -0.69 -2.91
C ALA A 69 9.52 -0.80 -2.90
N ARG A 70 10.08 -1.57 -1.95
CA ARG A 70 11.53 -1.77 -1.73
C ARG A 70 12.10 -3.03 -2.41
N GLY A 71 11.41 -3.59 -3.40
CA GLY A 71 11.87 -4.75 -4.17
C GLY A 71 11.25 -6.09 -3.73
N GLY A 72 10.22 -6.03 -2.89
CA GLY A 72 9.40 -7.16 -2.49
C GLY A 72 10.01 -8.05 -1.42
N VAL A 73 9.21 -9.03 -0.98
CA VAL A 73 9.58 -9.98 0.08
C VAL A 73 10.89 -10.73 -0.23
N GLY A 74 11.18 -10.95 -1.52
CA GLY A 74 12.39 -11.61 -1.95
C GLY A 74 13.67 -10.83 -1.63
N GLU A 75 13.63 -9.50 -1.73
CA GLU A 75 14.77 -8.64 -1.42
C GLU A 75 14.91 -8.44 0.08
N ILE A 76 13.80 -8.25 0.78
CA ILE A 76 13.78 -8.12 2.24
C ILE A 76 14.25 -9.39 2.94
N ALA A 77 13.89 -10.57 2.43
CA ALA A 77 14.41 -11.85 2.95
C ALA A 77 15.94 -11.93 2.89
N LYS A 78 16.56 -11.49 1.78
CA LYS A 78 18.02 -11.49 1.63
C LYS A 78 18.68 -10.54 2.63
N LYS A 79 18.11 -9.33 2.81
CA LYS A 79 18.67 -8.29 3.67
C LYS A 79 18.46 -8.57 5.16
N SER A 80 17.32 -9.15 5.55
CA SER A 80 16.97 -9.44 6.95
C SER A 80 17.47 -10.79 7.44
N GLY A 81 17.76 -11.74 6.53
CA GLY A 81 18.07 -13.13 6.88
C GLY A 81 16.82 -13.96 7.21
N LEU A 82 15.62 -13.39 7.12
CA LEU A 82 14.36 -14.09 7.37
C LEU A 82 13.91 -14.92 6.17
N ALA A 83 13.31 -16.09 6.45
CA ALA A 83 12.66 -16.88 5.41
C ALA A 83 11.44 -16.13 4.83
N ARG A 84 11.26 -16.17 3.50
CA ARG A 84 10.10 -15.54 2.82
C ARG A 84 8.76 -15.96 3.41
N GLN A 85 8.60 -17.25 3.69
CA GLN A 85 7.38 -17.79 4.30
C GLN A 85 7.11 -17.20 5.68
N HIS A 86 8.16 -16.92 6.45
CA HIS A 86 8.05 -16.26 7.74
C HIS A 86 7.55 -14.83 7.55
N ILE A 87 8.12 -14.06 6.62
CA ILE A 87 7.69 -12.68 6.32
C ILE A 87 6.22 -12.63 5.90
N TYR A 88 5.78 -13.51 4.98
CA TYR A 88 4.37 -13.54 4.54
C TYR A 88 3.38 -13.83 5.67
N ARG A 89 3.73 -14.75 6.58
CA ARG A 89 2.90 -15.09 7.75
C ARG A 89 2.89 -13.94 8.77
N ALA A 90 4.07 -13.44 9.08
CA ALA A 90 4.31 -12.35 10.02
C ALA A 90 3.54 -11.09 9.64
N LEU A 91 3.51 -10.73 8.36
CA LEU A 91 2.90 -9.49 7.87
C LEU A 91 1.52 -9.71 7.24
N SER A 92 0.84 -10.81 7.56
CA SER A 92 -0.57 -10.98 7.17
C SER A 92 -1.45 -10.06 8.03
N ALA A 93 -2.67 -9.76 7.57
CA ALA A 93 -3.61 -8.95 8.35
C ALA A 93 -3.92 -9.53 9.75
N ASN A 94 -3.77 -10.86 9.91
CA ASN A 94 -3.92 -11.58 11.18
C ASN A 94 -2.56 -12.09 11.72
N GLY A 95 -1.46 -11.52 11.26
CA GLY A 95 -0.12 -11.89 11.69
C GLY A 95 0.13 -11.48 13.14
N ASN A 96 1.12 -12.13 13.77
CA ASN A 96 1.59 -11.76 15.10
C ASN A 96 3.13 -11.77 15.12
N PRO A 97 3.77 -10.81 14.42
CA PRO A 97 5.21 -10.74 14.40
C PRO A 97 5.76 -10.32 15.77
N THR A 98 6.91 -10.86 16.13
CA THR A 98 7.63 -10.35 17.31
C THR A 98 8.18 -8.95 17.00
N LEU A 99 8.50 -8.19 18.05
CA LEU A 99 9.19 -6.90 17.88
C LEU A 99 10.53 -7.07 17.12
N SER A 100 11.27 -8.17 17.37
CA SER A 100 12.50 -8.48 16.62
C SER A 100 12.22 -8.57 15.12
N THR A 101 11.19 -9.33 14.74
CA THR A 101 10.76 -9.50 13.34
C THR A 101 10.43 -8.15 12.70
N ILE A 102 9.66 -7.30 13.39
CA ILE A 102 9.34 -5.95 12.88
C ILE A 102 10.61 -5.13 12.69
N THR A 103 11.52 -5.12 13.67
CA THR A 103 12.77 -4.32 13.57
C THR A 103 13.73 -4.82 12.50
N GLU A 104 13.79 -6.13 12.24
CA GLU A 104 14.61 -6.71 11.17
C GLU A 104 14.06 -6.35 9.79
N ILE A 105 12.74 -6.43 9.62
CA ILE A 105 12.05 -6.10 8.37
C ILE A 105 12.15 -4.61 8.07
N THR A 106 11.83 -3.75 9.03
CA THR A 106 11.88 -2.29 8.85
C THR A 106 13.31 -1.81 8.55
N ARG A 107 14.32 -2.34 9.27
CA ARG A 107 15.73 -2.09 8.97
C ARG A 107 16.11 -2.53 7.55
N ALA A 108 15.68 -3.72 7.12
CA ALA A 108 15.94 -4.22 5.76
C ALA A 108 15.23 -3.40 4.67
N ALA A 109 14.07 -2.82 4.99
CA ALA A 109 13.31 -1.93 4.11
C ALA A 109 13.82 -0.47 4.12
N GLY A 110 14.76 -0.14 5.01
CA GLY A 110 15.35 1.20 5.12
C GLY A 110 14.41 2.21 5.77
N VAL A 111 13.49 1.77 6.63
CA VAL A 111 12.58 2.64 7.40
C VAL A 111 12.76 2.39 8.89
N ARG A 112 12.46 3.38 9.73
CA ARG A 112 12.56 3.28 11.19
C ARG A 112 11.23 3.64 11.83
N LEU A 113 10.80 2.83 12.79
CA LEU A 113 9.72 3.21 13.69
C LEU A 113 10.27 4.14 14.76
N THR A 114 9.65 5.30 14.93
CA THR A 114 10.00 6.26 15.97
C THR A 114 8.82 6.42 16.92
N PRO A 115 9.05 6.62 18.23
CA PRO A 115 7.97 7.02 19.12
C PRO A 115 7.34 8.33 18.61
N VAL A 116 6.03 8.34 18.48
CA VAL A 116 5.27 9.57 18.27
C VAL A 116 5.06 10.24 19.61
N HIS A 117 5.42 11.53 19.69
CA HIS A 117 5.20 12.33 20.90
C HIS A 117 3.87 13.04 20.75
N TYR A 118 2.86 12.61 21.50
CA TYR A 118 1.64 13.38 21.69
C TYR A 118 1.98 14.55 22.62
N SER A 119 2.02 15.76 22.06
CA SER A 119 2.19 17.01 22.82
C SER A 119 0.88 17.45 23.46
#